data_AF-A0A367ZSH7-F1
#
_entry.id   AF-A0A367ZSH7-F1
#
_cell.length_a   1.000
_cell.length_b   1.000
_cell.length_c   1.000
_cell.angle_alpha   90.00
_cell.angle_beta   90.00
_cell.angle_gamma   90.00
#
_symmetry.space_group_name_H-M   'P 1'
#
loop_
_entity.id
_entity.type
_entity.pdbx_description
1 polymer ?
#
loop_
_entity_poly.entity_id
_entity_poly.type
_entity_poly.pdbx_seq_one_letter_code
_entity_poly.pdbx_strand_id
1 'polypeptide(L)'
;MIRRFIQGLWLLTLFTLLLPLAGSGQEGSSKVTISDQEKALYWRHKDQISRTARECLEKVWATHLEFFRKWKVSKYYGDRNPKLNTRQKRLEIVRKVGAPDWIVDEMEGISCVGLTRRCLKEGFEATGEPGLKALWKKIDADVVANGVSGMVLLGHLQQLGWKILYWNPKPQLNAVWDKEEPTLIAGKPVSWNSGVKDANGNYIYHPSWGLHELRYQTVMNKGKYLTLRVDDRETLVGFDTRVPESFKQAPLFVGVAHAGYHVFPGAQGKVIEAHSMRNLDSIDNLEVGPFNPLAPGGSPKWTRIEKYRSGVVAIAP
;
A
#
# COMPACT_ATOMS: atom_id res chain seq x y z
N MET A 1 -46.82 20.10 -54.59
CA MET A 1 -47.50 19.10 -53.74
C MET A 1 -46.57 18.74 -52.60
N ILE A 2 -47.09 18.73 -51.38
CA ILE A 2 -46.41 18.87 -50.08
C ILE A 2 -45.76 17.56 -49.60
N ARG A 3 -44.63 17.66 -48.86
CA ARG A 3 -44.15 16.87 -47.68
C ARG A 3 -42.61 16.75 -47.70
N ARG A 4 -41.84 17.51 -46.91
CA ARG A 4 -41.40 17.31 -45.50
C ARG A 4 -40.91 15.89 -45.18
N PHE A 5 -39.65 15.74 -44.76
CA PHE A 5 -39.15 14.85 -43.68
C PHE A 5 -37.64 15.13 -43.40
N ILE A 6 -37.32 15.98 -42.40
CA ILE A 6 -36.62 15.69 -41.11
C ILE A 6 -35.17 15.15 -41.28
N GLN A 7 -34.13 15.99 -41.25
CA GLN A 7 -33.32 16.40 -40.07
C GLN A 7 -32.89 15.26 -39.12
N GLY A 8 -31.67 14.77 -39.30
CA GLY A 8 -30.94 13.93 -38.33
C GLY A 8 -29.65 14.61 -37.89
N LEU A 9 -29.77 15.64 -37.07
CA LEU A 9 -28.65 16.34 -36.44
C LEU A 9 -28.22 15.52 -35.20
N TRP A 10 -27.14 14.75 -35.32
CA TRP A 10 -26.53 14.09 -34.17
C TRP A 10 -25.84 15.12 -33.28
N LEU A 11 -26.55 15.63 -32.28
CA LEU A 11 -25.93 16.32 -31.15
C LEU A 11 -25.08 15.30 -30.38
N LEU A 12 -23.76 15.41 -30.49
CA LEU A 12 -22.84 14.90 -29.48
C LEU A 12 -23.03 15.73 -28.21
N THR A 13 -23.90 15.25 -27.32
CA THR A 13 -23.99 15.74 -25.94
C THR A 13 -22.75 15.27 -25.19
N LEU A 14 -21.73 16.14 -25.15
CA LEU A 14 -20.57 16.03 -24.27
C LEU A 14 -21.08 16.17 -22.83
N PHE A 15 -21.45 15.06 -22.19
CA PHE A 15 -21.76 15.03 -20.76
C PHE A 15 -20.45 15.19 -19.97
N THR A 16 -20.02 16.43 -19.75
CA THR A 16 -19.10 16.76 -18.67
C THR A 16 -19.81 16.53 -17.34
N LEU A 17 -19.79 15.28 -16.87
CA LEU A 17 -20.10 14.92 -15.49
C LEU A 17 -18.98 15.45 -14.58
N LEU A 18 -19.02 16.76 -14.31
CA LEU A 18 -18.38 17.37 -13.14
C LEU A 18 -19.24 17.03 -11.92
N LEU A 19 -19.18 15.79 -11.45
CA LEU A 19 -19.66 15.46 -10.12
C LEU A 19 -18.60 15.90 -9.11
N PRO A 20 -18.92 16.77 -8.15
CA PRO A 20 -18.05 16.99 -7.00
C PRO A 20 -18.10 15.69 -6.19
N LEU A 21 -17.03 14.91 -6.25
CA LEU A 21 -16.77 13.79 -5.34
C LEU A 21 -16.48 14.36 -3.93
N ALA A 22 -17.49 14.95 -3.32
CA ALA A 22 -17.50 15.32 -1.91
C ALA A 22 -18.28 14.22 -1.18
N GLY A 23 -17.56 13.24 -0.63
CA GLY A 23 -18.20 12.15 0.11
C GLY A 23 -17.28 10.99 0.46
N SER A 24 -16.61 11.10 1.60
CA SER A 24 -16.26 10.01 2.52
C SER A 24 -15.42 8.83 2.02
N GLY A 25 -14.16 9.10 1.72
CA GLY A 25 -13.11 8.68 2.65
C GLY A 25 -12.48 9.98 3.14
N GLN A 26 -12.37 10.22 4.44
CA GLN A 26 -11.50 11.31 4.89
C GLN A 26 -10.09 10.91 4.43
N GLU A 27 -9.65 11.46 3.31
CA GLU A 27 -8.23 11.58 2.99
C GLU A 27 -7.67 12.38 4.16
N GLY A 28 -7.14 11.66 5.16
CA GLY A 28 -6.61 12.26 6.37
C GLY A 28 -5.61 13.33 5.97
N SER A 29 -5.97 14.59 6.14
CA SER A 29 -5.01 15.67 5.99
C SER A 29 -4.24 15.73 7.30
N SER A 30 -3.00 15.22 7.28
CA SER A 30 -2.09 15.39 8.39
C SER A 30 -2.07 16.87 8.80
N LYS A 31 -2.30 17.13 10.08
CA LYS A 31 -2.09 18.45 10.69
C LYS A 31 -0.71 18.56 11.32
N VAL A 32 0.05 17.47 11.32
CA VAL A 32 1.38 17.40 11.89
C VAL A 32 2.41 17.83 10.84
N THR A 33 3.17 18.85 11.20
CA THR A 33 4.30 19.37 10.43
C THR A 33 5.61 18.91 11.07
N ILE A 34 6.59 18.60 10.22
CA ILE A 34 7.97 18.32 10.61
C ILE A 34 8.76 19.63 10.50
N SER A 35 9.43 20.03 11.58
CA SER A 35 10.24 21.24 11.61
C SER A 35 11.55 21.08 10.84
N ASP A 36 12.17 22.18 10.44
CA ASP A 36 13.49 22.16 9.79
C ASP A 36 14.56 21.53 10.69
N GLN A 37 14.46 21.70 12.00
CA GLN A 37 15.37 21.08 12.98
C GLN A 37 15.19 19.56 13.03
N GLU A 38 13.95 19.08 13.06
CA GLU A 38 13.64 17.64 13.03
C GLU A 38 14.09 17.01 11.71
N LYS A 39 13.86 17.70 10.59
CA LYS A 39 14.35 17.28 9.28
C LYS A 39 15.86 17.24 9.24
N ALA A 40 16.55 18.30 9.66
CA ALA A 40 18.01 18.34 9.70
C ALA A 40 18.59 17.22 10.59
N LEU A 41 17.97 16.94 11.73
CA LEU A 41 18.33 15.82 12.59
C LEU A 41 18.15 14.48 11.84
N TYR A 42 17.02 14.25 11.17
CA TYR A 42 16.82 13.07 10.33
C TYR A 42 17.91 12.93 9.27
N TRP A 43 18.24 14.01 8.56
CA TRP A 43 19.23 13.99 7.47
C TRP A 43 20.63 13.58 7.95
N ARG A 44 21.02 13.91 9.18
CA ARG A 44 22.29 13.46 9.77
C ARG A 44 22.36 11.95 10.01
N HIS A 45 21.21 11.27 10.13
CA HIS A 45 21.13 9.84 10.46
C HIS A 45 20.41 9.01 9.39
N LYS A 46 20.05 9.59 8.24
CA LYS A 46 19.20 8.97 7.21
C LYS A 46 19.69 7.59 6.75
N ASP A 47 21.01 7.43 6.63
CA ASP A 47 21.63 6.19 6.15
C ASP A 47 21.52 5.08 7.23
N GLN A 48 21.76 5.43 8.50
CA GLN A 48 21.57 4.49 9.61
C GLN A 48 20.11 4.07 9.73
N ILE A 49 19.18 5.03 9.68
CA ILE A 49 17.73 4.76 9.76
C ILE A 49 17.32 3.81 8.64
N SER A 50 17.70 4.11 7.39
CA SER A 50 17.33 3.30 6.22
C SER A 50 17.93 1.90 6.29
N ARG A 51 19.21 1.79 6.67
CA ARG A 51 19.89 0.50 6.84
C ARG A 51 19.22 -0.35 7.91
N THR A 52 18.98 0.19 9.09
CA THR A 52 18.36 -0.54 10.20
C THR A 52 16.92 -0.95 9.87
N ALA A 53 16.14 -0.06 9.24
CA ALA A 53 14.78 -0.41 8.84
C ALA A 53 14.75 -1.53 7.78
N ARG A 54 15.69 -1.53 6.82
CA ARG A 54 15.89 -2.65 5.89
C ARG A 54 16.26 -3.95 6.63
N GLU A 55 17.21 -3.90 7.54
CA GLU A 55 17.63 -5.05 8.34
C GLU A 55 16.48 -5.62 9.18
N CYS A 56 15.60 -4.77 9.70
CA CYS A 56 14.35 -5.20 10.34
C CYS A 56 13.46 -5.99 9.38
N LEU A 57 13.25 -5.52 8.14
CA LEU A 57 12.44 -6.24 7.15
C LEU A 57 13.02 -7.64 6.84
N GLU A 58 14.34 -7.69 6.62
CA GLU A 58 15.08 -8.93 6.36
C GLU A 58 15.00 -9.90 7.55
N LYS A 59 15.16 -9.39 8.77
CA LYS A 59 15.05 -10.18 10.01
C LYS A 59 13.65 -10.72 10.23
N VAL A 60 12.61 -9.92 10.01
CA VAL A 60 11.21 -10.36 10.09
C VAL A 60 10.97 -11.48 9.09
N TRP A 61 11.42 -11.33 7.84
CA TRP A 61 11.32 -12.40 6.83
C TRP A 61 12.05 -13.68 7.23
N ALA A 62 13.32 -13.57 7.66
CA ALA A 62 14.11 -14.72 8.08
C ALA A 62 13.46 -15.46 9.27
N THR A 63 12.99 -14.71 10.28
CA THR A 63 12.29 -15.25 11.45
C THR A 63 11.02 -15.98 11.04
N HIS A 64 10.25 -15.40 10.12
CA HIS A 64 9.04 -16.04 9.59
C HIS A 64 9.34 -17.39 8.92
N LEU A 65 10.35 -17.42 8.04
CA LEU A 65 10.75 -18.62 7.33
C LEU A 65 11.22 -19.73 8.27
N GLU A 66 12.07 -19.40 9.24
CA GLU A 66 12.57 -20.37 10.21
C GLU A 66 11.42 -20.97 11.02
N PHE A 67 10.55 -20.11 11.54
CA PHE A 67 9.39 -20.51 12.32
C PHE A 67 8.44 -21.39 11.50
N PHE A 68 8.12 -20.99 10.27
CA PHE A 68 7.25 -21.77 9.38
C PHE A 68 7.86 -23.12 9.02
N ARG A 69 9.17 -23.18 8.73
CA ARG A 69 9.86 -24.46 8.45
C ARG A 69 9.73 -25.44 9.60
N LYS A 70 9.88 -24.95 10.83
CA LYS A 70 9.82 -25.73 12.07
C LYS A 70 8.41 -26.17 12.44
N TRP A 71 7.44 -25.26 12.37
CA TRP A 71 6.11 -25.47 12.96
C TRP A 71 4.96 -25.58 11.96
N LYS A 72 5.21 -25.34 10.66
CA LYS A 72 4.20 -25.35 9.59
C LYS A 72 3.02 -24.38 9.79
N VAL A 73 3.18 -23.44 10.71
CA VAL A 73 2.33 -22.25 10.89
C VAL A 73 3.18 -21.00 10.79
N SER A 74 2.53 -19.90 10.42
CA SER A 74 3.18 -18.59 10.30
C SER A 74 3.55 -17.99 11.64
N LYS A 75 4.77 -17.43 11.78
CA LYS A 75 5.14 -16.59 12.92
C LYS A 75 4.26 -15.35 13.00
N TYR A 76 4.02 -14.74 11.83
CA TYR A 76 3.26 -13.51 11.69
C TYR A 76 1.94 -13.81 11.00
N TYR A 77 0.83 -13.39 11.59
CA TYR A 77 -0.50 -13.65 11.06
C TYR A 77 -1.26 -12.36 10.81
N GLY A 78 -2.17 -12.38 9.84
CA GLY A 78 -3.00 -11.23 9.53
C GLY A 78 -3.83 -10.73 10.72
N ASP A 79 -3.52 -9.54 11.22
CA ASP A 79 -4.16 -8.90 12.39
C ASP A 79 -5.65 -8.55 12.16
N ARG A 80 -6.08 -8.51 10.90
CA ARG A 80 -7.47 -8.27 10.50
C ARG A 80 -8.24 -9.55 10.15
N ASN A 81 -7.60 -10.72 10.17
CA ASN A 81 -8.29 -11.96 9.83
C ASN A 81 -9.24 -12.37 10.97
N PRO A 82 -10.57 -12.33 10.79
CA PRO A 82 -11.51 -12.69 11.85
C PRO A 82 -11.44 -14.17 12.22
N LYS A 83 -10.80 -15.00 11.39
CA LYS A 83 -10.51 -16.40 11.70
C LYS A 83 -9.30 -16.57 12.62
N LEU A 84 -8.52 -15.51 12.86
CA LEU A 84 -7.28 -15.56 13.66
C LEU A 84 -7.27 -14.54 14.80
N ASN A 85 -8.38 -13.80 15.00
CA ASN A 85 -8.45 -12.69 15.94
C ASN A 85 -8.52 -13.08 17.42
N THR A 86 -8.61 -14.37 17.74
CA THR A 86 -8.54 -14.87 19.13
C THR A 86 -7.48 -15.96 19.26
N ARG A 87 -6.92 -16.10 20.47
CA ARG A 87 -5.95 -17.16 20.79
C ARG A 87 -6.51 -18.55 20.46
N GLN A 88 -7.77 -18.80 20.83
CA GLN A 88 -8.43 -20.09 20.61
C GLN A 88 -8.51 -20.46 19.13
N LYS A 89 -8.89 -19.53 18.25
CA LYS A 89 -8.96 -19.81 16.81
C LYS A 89 -7.59 -20.09 16.20
N ARG A 90 -6.54 -19.43 16.68
CA ARG A 90 -5.15 -19.73 16.27
C ARG A 90 -4.73 -21.11 16.75
N LEU A 91 -5.07 -21.45 17.99
CA LEU A 91 -4.76 -22.73 18.62
C LEU A 91 -5.39 -23.92 17.87
N GLU A 92 -6.61 -23.77 17.37
CA GLU A 92 -7.27 -24.78 16.54
C GLU A 92 -6.45 -25.14 15.30
N ILE A 93 -5.86 -24.14 14.62
CA ILE A 93 -5.03 -24.37 13.44
C ILE A 93 -3.65 -24.94 13.83
N VAL A 94 -3.04 -24.43 14.90
CA VAL A 94 -1.78 -24.96 15.47
C VAL A 94 -1.89 -26.46 15.75
N ARG A 95 -2.96 -26.88 16.43
CA ARG A 95 -3.24 -28.30 16.71
C ARG A 95 -3.46 -29.10 15.45
N LYS A 96 -4.18 -28.54 14.47
CA LYS A 96 -4.47 -29.21 13.19
C LYS A 96 -3.20 -29.56 12.42
N VAL A 97 -2.15 -28.73 12.49
CA VAL A 97 -0.87 -29.01 11.83
C VAL A 97 0.10 -29.83 12.71
N GLY A 98 -0.32 -30.22 13.92
CA GLY A 98 0.49 -31.00 14.86
C GLY A 98 1.59 -30.21 15.57
N ALA A 99 1.50 -28.87 15.60
CA ALA A 99 2.46 -28.04 16.34
C ALA A 99 2.08 -27.94 17.83
N PRO A 100 3.05 -27.76 18.74
CA PRO A 100 2.77 -27.62 20.17
C PRO A 100 1.93 -26.39 20.49
N ASP A 101 0.95 -26.53 21.40
CA ASP A 101 0.01 -25.47 21.78
C ASP A 101 0.68 -24.15 22.19
N TRP A 102 1.82 -24.22 22.90
CA TRP A 102 2.55 -23.04 23.39
C TRP A 102 3.06 -22.14 22.26
N ILE A 103 3.17 -22.66 21.03
CA ILE A 103 3.65 -21.88 19.90
C ILE A 103 2.70 -20.72 19.56
N VAL A 104 1.43 -20.81 19.95
CA VAL A 104 0.44 -19.74 19.71
C VAL A 104 0.81 -18.43 20.40
N ASP A 105 1.54 -18.51 21.50
CA ASP A 105 1.95 -17.35 22.30
C ASP A 105 3.24 -16.72 21.76
N GLU A 106 3.96 -17.44 20.88
CA GLU A 106 5.07 -16.91 20.11
C GLU A 106 4.61 -16.18 18.83
N MET A 107 3.33 -16.24 18.47
CA MET A 107 2.85 -15.69 17.20
C MET A 107 2.45 -14.22 17.32
N GLU A 108 2.70 -13.44 16.27
CA GLU A 108 2.50 -12.00 16.26
C GLU A 108 1.51 -11.57 15.17
N GLY A 109 0.55 -10.72 15.52
CA GLY A 109 -0.33 -10.08 14.54
C GLY A 109 0.43 -9.06 13.69
N ILE A 110 0.19 -9.05 12.38
CA ILE A 110 0.85 -8.14 11.45
C ILE A 110 -0.08 -7.73 10.29
N SER A 111 0.24 -6.59 9.69
CA SER A 111 -0.29 -6.09 8.43
C SER A 111 0.84 -5.41 7.66
N CYS A 112 0.69 -5.19 6.34
CA CYS A 112 1.77 -4.58 5.56
C CYS A 112 2.16 -3.18 6.08
N VAL A 113 1.17 -2.37 6.46
CA VAL A 113 1.44 -1.06 7.08
C VAL A 113 1.99 -1.20 8.49
N GLY A 114 1.56 -2.22 9.25
CA GLY A 114 2.13 -2.54 10.57
C GLY A 114 3.61 -2.91 10.50
N LEU A 115 3.99 -3.76 9.53
CA LEU A 115 5.38 -4.11 9.26
C LEU A 115 6.21 -2.87 8.89
N THR A 116 5.69 -2.04 7.98
CA THR A 116 6.35 -0.79 7.56
C THR A 116 6.63 0.11 8.76
N ARG A 117 5.61 0.36 9.59
CA ARG A 117 5.73 1.21 10.79
C ARG A 117 6.69 0.61 11.81
N ARG A 118 6.64 -0.70 12.06
CA ARG A 118 7.57 -1.40 12.96
C ARG A 118 9.01 -1.19 12.55
N CYS A 119 9.34 -1.40 11.28
CA CYS A 119 10.72 -1.31 10.82
C CYS A 119 11.23 0.12 10.70
N LEU A 120 10.37 1.07 10.32
CA LEU A 120 10.72 2.49 10.40
C LEU A 120 10.98 2.90 11.86
N LYS A 121 10.13 2.50 12.82
CA LYS A 121 10.35 2.73 14.25
C LYS A 121 11.74 2.26 14.69
N GLU A 122 12.09 1.02 14.36
CA GLU A 122 13.40 0.44 14.71
C GLU A 122 14.54 1.27 14.11
N GLY A 123 14.40 1.72 12.86
CA GLY A 123 15.36 2.62 12.21
C GLY A 123 15.57 3.95 12.96
N PHE A 124 14.49 4.64 13.32
CA PHE A 124 14.57 5.90 14.07
C PHE A 124 15.14 5.72 15.47
N GLU A 125 14.68 4.69 16.20
CA GLU A 125 15.10 4.43 17.58
C GLU A 125 16.55 3.94 17.70
N ALA A 126 17.07 3.22 16.71
CA ALA A 126 18.44 2.69 16.72
C ALA A 126 19.53 3.77 16.63
N THR A 127 19.18 5.01 16.31
CA THR A 127 20.12 6.14 16.30
C THR A 127 20.57 6.55 17.70
N GLY A 128 19.80 6.21 18.73
CA GLY A 128 20.05 6.67 20.11
C GLY A 128 19.65 8.13 20.37
N GLU A 129 19.30 8.89 19.33
CA GLU A 129 18.93 10.30 19.43
C GLU A 129 17.50 10.47 20.00
N PRO A 130 17.33 11.12 21.17
CA PRO A 130 16.01 11.32 21.76
C PRO A 130 15.05 12.09 20.82
N GLY A 131 15.60 13.02 20.03
CA GLY A 131 14.84 13.80 19.05
C GLY A 131 14.25 12.93 17.93
N LEU A 132 14.98 11.92 17.44
CA LEU A 132 14.49 11.02 16.39
C LEU A 132 13.44 10.05 16.92
N LYS A 133 13.61 9.56 18.15
CA LYS A 133 12.58 8.78 18.83
C LYS A 133 11.28 9.57 19.02
N ALA A 134 11.38 10.83 19.45
CA ALA A 134 10.24 11.72 19.61
C ALA A 134 9.57 12.03 18.25
N LEU A 135 10.37 12.29 17.22
CA LEU A 135 9.90 12.53 15.85
C LEU A 135 9.13 11.33 15.31
N TRP A 136 9.66 10.11 15.44
CA TRP A 136 8.95 8.91 15.02
C TRP A 136 7.64 8.74 15.78
N LYS A 137 7.65 8.90 17.11
CA LYS A 137 6.43 8.81 17.92
C LYS A 137 5.36 9.81 17.43
N LYS A 138 5.75 11.02 17.06
CA LYS A 138 4.87 12.05 16.50
C LYS A 138 4.27 11.62 15.16
N ILE A 139 5.09 11.14 14.22
CA ILE A 139 4.66 10.64 12.90
C ILE A 139 3.71 9.45 13.08
N ASP A 140 4.10 8.46 13.89
CA ASP A 140 3.34 7.24 14.09
C ASP A 140 1.96 7.51 14.72
N ALA A 141 1.90 8.42 15.70
CA ALA A 141 0.65 8.83 16.33
C ALA A 141 -0.32 9.47 15.33
N ASP A 142 0.17 10.33 14.42
CA ASP A 142 -0.67 10.93 13.38
C ASP A 142 -1.14 9.90 12.35
N VAL A 143 -0.26 8.97 11.93
CA VAL A 143 -0.66 7.86 11.05
C VAL A 143 -1.76 7.01 11.70
N VAL A 144 -1.64 6.69 13.00
CA VAL A 144 -2.69 5.96 13.75
C VAL A 144 -3.98 6.75 13.85
N ALA A 145 -3.90 8.04 14.19
CA ALA A 145 -5.06 8.92 14.28
C ALA A 145 -5.82 9.02 12.94
N ASN A 146 -5.13 8.83 11.83
CA ASN A 146 -5.68 8.78 10.48
C ASN A 146 -5.91 7.35 9.96
N GLY A 147 -6.25 6.40 10.85
CA GLY A 147 -6.69 5.05 10.46
C GLY A 147 -5.59 4.18 9.85
N VAL A 148 -4.33 4.49 10.14
CA VAL A 148 -3.15 3.80 9.58
C VAL A 148 -3.02 3.98 8.06
N SER A 149 -3.38 5.17 7.56
CA SER A 149 -3.32 5.53 6.14
C SER A 149 -1.89 5.57 5.60
N GLY A 150 -1.64 4.82 4.52
CA GLY A 150 -0.36 4.87 3.80
C GLY A 150 -0.07 6.25 3.21
N MET A 151 -1.10 6.98 2.76
CA MET A 151 -0.92 8.33 2.22
C MET A 151 -0.41 9.31 3.27
N VAL A 152 -0.90 9.21 4.51
CA VAL A 152 -0.43 10.04 5.62
C VAL A 152 1.03 9.72 5.96
N LEU A 153 1.37 8.43 6.02
CA LEU A 153 2.76 8.01 6.24
C LEU A 153 3.69 8.57 5.15
N LEU A 154 3.35 8.41 3.87
CA LEU A 154 4.16 8.92 2.76
C LEU A 154 4.27 10.45 2.78
N GLY A 155 3.24 11.16 3.23
CA GLY A 155 3.30 12.62 3.42
C GLY A 155 4.34 13.04 4.45
N HIS A 156 4.42 12.32 5.58
CA HIS A 156 5.46 12.54 6.59
C HIS A 156 6.86 12.21 6.05
N LEU A 157 7.01 11.09 5.34
CA LEU A 157 8.27 10.73 4.70
C LEU A 157 8.71 11.79 3.67
N GLN A 158 7.78 12.34 2.88
CA GLN A 158 8.08 13.42 1.95
C GLN A 158 8.54 14.70 2.67
N GLN A 159 7.94 15.06 3.81
CA GLN A 159 8.40 16.19 4.62
C GLN A 159 9.84 15.99 5.11
N LEU A 160 10.21 14.77 5.49
CA LEU A 160 11.60 14.40 5.83
C LEU A 160 12.56 14.48 4.64
N GLY A 161 12.06 14.59 3.41
CA GLY A 161 12.86 14.70 2.19
C GLY A 161 12.97 13.40 1.38
N TRP A 162 12.13 12.40 1.67
CA TRP A 162 11.99 11.25 0.78
C TRP A 162 11.38 11.69 -0.55
N LYS A 163 11.87 11.11 -1.65
CA LYS A 163 11.33 11.41 -2.99
C LYS A 163 10.12 10.54 -3.27
N ILE A 164 9.03 11.14 -3.73
CA ILE A 164 7.83 10.43 -4.16
C ILE A 164 7.89 10.16 -5.65
N LEU A 165 7.97 8.88 -6.01
CA LEU A 165 7.91 8.40 -7.39
C LEU A 165 6.53 7.84 -7.68
N TYR A 166 5.94 8.20 -8.83
CA TYR A 166 4.74 7.54 -9.33
C TYR A 166 5.11 6.28 -10.09
N TRP A 167 4.43 5.17 -9.78
CA TRP A 167 4.64 3.90 -10.46
C TRP A 167 3.39 3.44 -11.22
N ASN A 168 3.58 3.08 -12.49
CA ASN A 168 2.57 2.50 -13.36
C ASN A 168 3.26 1.70 -14.48
N PRO A 169 3.25 0.37 -14.46
CA PRO A 169 3.99 -0.45 -15.41
C PRO A 169 3.43 -0.38 -16.84
N LYS A 170 2.13 -0.15 -17.03
CA LYS A 170 1.46 -0.12 -18.35
C LYS A 170 0.33 0.91 -18.40
N PRO A 171 0.65 2.21 -18.48
CA PRO A 171 -0.37 3.26 -18.45
C PRO A 171 -1.41 3.15 -19.57
N GLN A 172 -1.04 2.61 -20.73
CA GLN A 172 -1.96 2.36 -21.85
C GLN A 172 -3.09 1.36 -21.52
N LEU A 173 -2.99 0.60 -20.43
CA LEU A 173 -4.00 -0.36 -19.99
C LEU A 173 -4.88 0.18 -18.85
N ASN A 174 -4.62 1.38 -18.33
CA ASN A 174 -5.34 1.95 -17.19
C ASN A 174 -6.86 1.94 -17.38
N ALA A 175 -7.35 2.45 -18.51
CA ALA A 175 -8.79 2.49 -18.81
C ALA A 175 -9.42 1.09 -18.93
N VAL A 176 -8.63 0.07 -19.29
CA VAL A 176 -9.08 -1.33 -19.31
C VAL A 176 -9.15 -1.87 -17.89
N TRP A 177 -8.12 -1.62 -17.07
CA TRP A 177 -8.08 -2.04 -15.67
C TRP A 177 -9.22 -1.42 -14.84
N ASP A 178 -9.50 -0.13 -15.05
CA ASP A 178 -10.58 0.57 -14.35
C ASP A 178 -11.97 0.00 -14.69
N LYS A 179 -12.15 -0.56 -15.89
CA LYS A 179 -13.39 -1.28 -16.27
C LYS A 179 -13.44 -2.69 -15.69
N GLU A 180 -12.29 -3.34 -15.52
CA GLU A 180 -12.17 -4.70 -15.00
C GLU A 180 -12.44 -4.75 -13.49
N GLU A 181 -11.83 -3.86 -12.70
CA GLU A 181 -11.83 -3.94 -11.22
C GLU A 181 -13.22 -4.01 -10.57
N PRO A 182 -14.24 -3.23 -11.02
CA PRO A 182 -15.59 -3.35 -10.48
C PRO A 182 -16.21 -4.74 -10.69
N THR A 183 -15.87 -5.42 -11.80
CA THR A 183 -16.39 -6.75 -12.12
C THR A 183 -15.82 -7.85 -11.21
N LEU A 184 -14.63 -7.63 -10.63
CA LEU A 184 -13.99 -8.59 -9.72
C LEU A 184 -14.71 -8.72 -8.37
N ILE A 185 -15.48 -7.69 -7.99
CA ILE A 185 -16.16 -7.56 -6.70
C ILE A 185 -17.66 -7.92 -6.78
N ALA A 186 -18.27 -7.87 -7.98
CA ALA A 186 -19.70 -8.11 -8.17
C ALA A 186 -20.19 -9.40 -7.48
N GLY A 187 -21.08 -9.23 -6.49
CA GLY A 187 -21.73 -10.32 -5.76
C GLY A 187 -20.94 -10.95 -4.60
N LYS A 188 -19.74 -10.45 -4.26
CA LYS A 188 -18.97 -10.98 -3.12
C LYS A 188 -18.84 -9.93 -2.03
N PRO A 189 -19.24 -10.23 -0.78
CA PRO A 189 -19.00 -9.33 0.33
C PRO A 189 -17.49 -9.20 0.51
N VAL A 190 -16.94 -8.09 0.02
CA VAL A 190 -15.71 -7.54 0.58
C VAL A 190 -16.05 -7.17 2.02
N SER A 191 -15.24 -7.61 2.97
CA SER A 191 -15.45 -7.40 4.41
C SER A 191 -15.36 -5.93 4.85
N TRP A 192 -15.35 -5.00 3.89
CA TRP A 192 -15.05 -3.59 4.07
C TRP A 192 -16.17 -2.75 3.42
N ASN A 193 -17.06 -2.18 4.23
CA ASN A 193 -18.10 -1.25 3.76
C ASN A 193 -17.56 0.20 3.60
N SER A 194 -16.37 0.33 3.00
CA SER A 194 -15.55 1.57 3.01
C SER A 194 -15.55 2.33 1.67
N GLY A 195 -16.40 1.93 0.74
CA GLY A 195 -16.57 2.60 -0.56
C GLY A 195 -17.76 3.55 -0.60
N VAL A 196 -17.81 4.37 -1.65
CA VAL A 196 -18.94 5.26 -1.90
C VAL A 196 -20.00 4.49 -2.66
N LYS A 197 -21.25 4.57 -2.20
CA LYS A 197 -22.40 3.89 -2.80
C LYS A 197 -23.37 4.91 -3.42
N ASP A 198 -24.05 4.50 -4.49
CA ASP A 198 -25.21 5.22 -5.01
C ASP A 198 -26.43 5.03 -4.10
N ALA A 199 -27.54 5.70 -4.45
CA ALA A 199 -28.81 5.59 -3.72
C ALA A 199 -29.40 4.17 -3.72
N ASN A 200 -28.97 3.30 -4.63
CA ASN A 200 -29.41 1.91 -4.75
C ASN A 200 -28.49 0.93 -3.98
N GLY A 201 -27.46 1.45 -3.30
CA GLY A 201 -26.50 0.65 -2.53
C GLY A 201 -25.37 0.03 -3.36
N ASN A 202 -25.26 0.36 -4.65
CA ASN A 202 -24.16 -0.09 -5.51
C ASN A 202 -22.92 0.76 -5.27
N TYR A 203 -21.73 0.14 -5.22
CA TYR A 203 -20.49 0.91 -5.16
C TYR A 203 -20.29 1.71 -6.46
N ILE A 204 -20.16 3.03 -6.33
CA ILE A 204 -19.65 3.91 -7.38
C ILE A 204 -18.13 4.15 -7.23
N TYR A 205 -17.59 3.85 -6.05
CA TYR A 205 -16.16 3.76 -5.77
C TYR A 205 -15.90 2.72 -4.68
N HIS A 206 -14.83 1.96 -4.80
CA HIS A 206 -14.33 1.08 -3.74
C HIS A 206 -12.83 1.33 -3.50
N PRO A 207 -12.33 1.33 -2.24
CA PRO A 207 -10.91 1.60 -1.98
C PRO A 207 -9.93 0.60 -2.57
N SER A 208 -10.39 -0.59 -2.99
CA SER A 208 -9.59 -1.56 -3.74
C SER A 208 -9.62 -1.33 -5.25
N TRP A 209 -10.24 -0.24 -5.72
CA TRP A 209 -10.19 0.20 -7.11
C TRP A 209 -9.13 1.28 -7.24
N GLY A 210 -8.21 1.10 -8.19
CA GLY A 210 -7.07 2.00 -8.35
C GLY A 210 -7.42 3.35 -8.96
N LEU A 211 -8.52 3.44 -9.70
CA LEU A 211 -8.86 4.60 -10.54
C LEU A 211 -7.64 5.01 -11.40
N HIS A 212 -7.00 4.01 -12.00
CA HIS A 212 -5.67 4.09 -12.57
C HIS A 212 -5.54 5.19 -13.61
N GLU A 213 -6.54 5.36 -14.49
CA GLU A 213 -6.50 6.38 -15.54
C GLU A 213 -6.58 7.78 -14.95
N LEU A 214 -7.54 8.01 -14.06
CA LEU A 214 -7.69 9.29 -13.36
C LEU A 214 -6.42 9.67 -12.60
N ARG A 215 -5.82 8.71 -11.88
CA ARG A 215 -4.58 8.95 -11.12
C ARG A 215 -3.40 9.22 -12.04
N TYR A 216 -3.25 8.45 -13.12
CA TYR A 216 -2.22 8.68 -14.13
C TYR A 216 -2.31 10.09 -14.71
N GLN A 217 -3.49 10.48 -15.21
CA GLN A 217 -3.71 11.81 -15.77
C GLN A 217 -3.47 12.93 -14.75
N THR A 218 -3.86 12.73 -13.49
CA THR A 218 -3.61 13.71 -12.43
C THR A 218 -2.11 13.88 -12.17
N VAL A 219 -1.35 12.79 -12.14
CA VAL A 219 0.11 12.85 -11.97
C VAL A 219 0.77 13.51 -13.17
N MET A 220 0.41 13.12 -14.40
CA MET A 220 1.01 13.66 -15.60
C MET A 220 0.69 15.13 -15.82
N ASN A 221 -0.54 15.56 -15.51
CA ASN A 221 -0.95 16.94 -15.77
C ASN A 221 -0.67 17.88 -14.59
N LYS A 222 -0.69 17.39 -13.35
CA LYS A 222 -0.60 18.23 -12.14
C LYS A 222 0.58 17.91 -11.23
N GLY A 223 1.36 16.86 -11.51
CA GLY A 223 2.46 16.43 -10.66
C GLY A 223 2.01 16.02 -9.25
N LYS A 224 0.77 15.51 -9.12
CA LYS A 224 0.18 15.12 -7.83
C LYS A 224 -0.47 13.75 -7.87
N TYR A 225 -0.31 13.01 -6.78
CA TYR A 225 -1.08 11.80 -6.49
C TYR A 225 -1.84 12.04 -5.19
N LEU A 226 -3.14 12.34 -5.30
CA LEU A 226 -3.95 12.83 -4.20
C LEU A 226 -3.34 14.10 -3.59
N THR A 227 -3.04 14.06 -2.29
CA THR A 227 -2.44 15.13 -1.50
C THR A 227 -0.91 15.21 -1.65
N LEU A 228 -0.26 14.17 -2.20
CA LEU A 228 1.19 14.14 -2.35
C LEU A 228 1.65 14.84 -3.63
N ARG A 229 2.74 15.58 -3.53
CA ARG A 229 3.51 16.01 -4.70
C ARG A 229 4.28 14.80 -5.24
N VAL A 230 4.29 14.59 -6.55
CA VAL A 230 5.13 13.58 -7.19
C VAL A 230 6.42 14.26 -7.63
N ASP A 231 7.55 13.81 -7.07
CA ASP A 231 8.87 14.36 -7.37
C ASP A 231 9.46 13.77 -8.66
N ASP A 232 9.07 12.53 -9.02
CA ASP A 232 9.44 11.87 -10.28
C ASP A 232 8.26 11.03 -10.80
N ARG A 233 7.83 11.34 -12.02
CA ARG A 233 6.68 10.73 -12.69
C ARG A 233 7.06 9.87 -13.89
N GLU A 234 8.34 9.64 -14.13
CA GLU A 234 8.84 9.03 -15.36
C GLU A 234 9.56 7.72 -15.08
N THR A 235 10.42 7.68 -14.06
CA THR A 235 11.30 6.52 -13.80
C THR A 235 10.52 5.22 -13.69
N LEU A 236 9.42 5.21 -12.94
CA LEU A 236 8.60 4.01 -12.71
C LEU A 236 7.32 3.98 -13.57
N VAL A 237 7.33 4.60 -14.75
CA VAL A 237 6.19 4.57 -15.68
C VAL A 237 6.56 3.84 -16.97
N GLY A 238 5.69 2.94 -17.41
CA GLY A 238 5.86 2.20 -18.67
C GLY A 238 6.94 1.11 -18.63
N PHE A 239 7.36 0.67 -17.44
CA PHE A 239 8.42 -0.32 -17.29
C PHE A 239 8.01 -1.76 -17.58
N ASP A 240 6.71 -2.03 -17.83
CA ASP A 240 6.17 -3.37 -18.09
C ASP A 240 6.65 -4.39 -17.02
N THR A 241 7.45 -5.37 -17.43
CA THR A 241 8.03 -6.42 -16.59
C THR A 241 9.48 -6.15 -16.20
N ARG A 242 10.07 -5.02 -16.62
CA ARG A 242 11.48 -4.67 -16.47
C ARG A 242 11.66 -3.39 -15.67
N VAL A 243 11.71 -3.53 -14.34
CA VAL A 243 11.89 -2.39 -13.43
C VAL A 243 13.27 -1.74 -13.65
N PRO A 244 13.36 -0.41 -13.70
CA PRO A 244 14.61 0.30 -13.89
C PRO A 244 15.66 -0.05 -12.83
N GLU A 245 16.92 -0.15 -13.26
CA GLU A 245 18.02 -0.50 -12.37
C GLU A 245 18.25 0.55 -11.27
N SER A 246 18.01 1.82 -11.58
CA SER A 246 18.08 2.92 -10.60
C SER A 246 17.16 2.69 -9.39
N PHE A 247 15.97 2.14 -9.60
CA PHE A 247 15.06 1.81 -8.50
C PHE A 247 15.50 0.56 -7.73
N LYS A 248 16.11 -0.42 -8.41
CA LYS A 248 16.62 -1.64 -7.74
C LYS A 248 17.77 -1.35 -6.78
N GLN A 249 18.36 -0.16 -6.83
CA GLN A 249 19.41 0.27 -5.91
C GLN A 249 18.87 1.03 -4.69
N ALA A 250 17.56 1.33 -4.63
CA ALA A 250 16.97 2.06 -3.52
C ALA A 250 17.23 1.35 -2.19
N PRO A 251 17.87 1.99 -1.19
CA PRO A 251 18.26 1.33 0.06
C PRO A 251 17.05 0.95 0.91
N LEU A 252 15.97 1.74 0.80
CA LEU A 252 14.69 1.53 1.44
C LEU A 252 13.64 2.33 0.65
N PHE A 253 12.44 1.77 0.52
CA PHE A 253 11.28 2.46 0.00
C PHE A 253 9.99 2.01 0.70
N VAL A 254 8.99 2.87 0.68
CA VAL A 254 7.62 2.55 1.11
C VAL A 254 6.68 2.86 -0.03
N GLY A 255 6.07 1.82 -0.58
CA GLY A 255 5.07 1.92 -1.63
C GLY A 255 3.66 1.94 -1.10
N VAL A 256 2.78 2.57 -1.86
CA VAL A 256 1.33 2.45 -1.71
C VAL A 256 0.69 2.13 -3.05
N ALA A 257 -0.40 1.38 -3.01
CA ALA A 257 -1.31 1.16 -4.14
C ALA A 257 -2.73 1.56 -3.75
N HIS A 258 -3.58 1.76 -4.75
CA HIS A 258 -5.02 1.99 -4.56
C HIS A 258 -5.32 3.09 -3.51
N ALA A 259 -4.80 4.30 -3.75
CA ALA A 259 -5.03 5.46 -2.88
C ALA A 259 -4.60 5.27 -1.40
N GLY A 260 -3.60 4.42 -1.13
CA GLY A 260 -3.11 4.15 0.22
C GLY A 260 -3.82 3.01 0.94
N TYR A 261 -4.73 2.30 0.26
CA TYR A 261 -5.35 1.09 0.77
C TYR A 261 -4.31 0.00 1.07
N HIS A 262 -3.39 -0.21 0.12
CA HIS A 262 -2.30 -1.15 0.26
C HIS A 262 -1.00 -0.39 0.49
N VAL A 263 -0.24 -0.78 1.50
CA VAL A 263 1.09 -0.24 1.82
C VAL A 263 2.06 -1.39 1.70
N PHE A 264 3.27 -1.18 1.20
CA PHE A 264 4.28 -2.22 1.15
C PHE A 264 5.68 -1.63 1.35
N PRO A 265 6.47 -2.13 2.31
CA PRO A 265 7.86 -1.75 2.44
C PRO A 265 8.74 -2.58 1.50
N GLY A 266 9.86 -2.01 1.10
CA GLY A 266 10.82 -2.73 0.28
C GLY A 266 12.19 -2.10 0.28
N ALA A 267 13.15 -2.82 -0.26
CA ALA A 267 14.52 -2.40 -0.42
C ALA A 267 15.13 -3.14 -1.61
N GLN A 268 16.05 -2.49 -2.30
CA GLN A 268 16.85 -3.07 -3.37
C GLN A 268 16.00 -3.76 -4.45
N GLY A 269 14.91 -3.10 -4.87
CA GLY A 269 13.98 -3.61 -5.87
C GLY A 269 13.14 -4.82 -5.42
N LYS A 270 13.16 -5.17 -4.13
CA LYS A 270 12.33 -6.23 -3.54
C LYS A 270 11.32 -5.64 -2.56
N VAL A 271 10.18 -6.30 -2.44
CA VAL A 271 9.11 -5.97 -1.51
C VAL A 271 8.95 -7.11 -0.53
N ILE A 272 8.72 -6.79 0.75
CA ILE A 272 8.34 -7.76 1.78
C ILE A 272 6.95 -7.39 2.30
N GLU A 273 5.96 -8.22 2.05
CA GLU A 273 4.54 -7.92 2.30
C GLU A 273 3.94 -8.83 3.35
N ALA A 274 3.20 -8.25 4.28
CA ALA A 274 2.54 -8.96 5.37
C ALA A 274 1.00 -8.99 5.17
N HIS A 275 0.46 -10.13 4.78
CA HIS A 275 -0.92 -10.25 4.30
C HIS A 275 -1.93 -10.40 5.44
N SER A 276 -2.89 -9.47 5.51
CA SER A 276 -3.84 -9.40 6.63
C SER A 276 -4.93 -10.48 6.66
N MET A 277 -5.09 -11.30 5.62
CA MET A 277 -6.23 -12.21 5.46
C MET A 277 -5.87 -13.67 5.13
N ARG A 278 -4.58 -14.01 5.06
CA ARG A 278 -4.14 -15.38 4.71
C ARG A 278 -4.45 -16.36 5.85
N ASN A 279 -4.51 -17.64 5.52
CA ASN A 279 -4.67 -18.71 6.51
C ASN A 279 -3.38 -18.88 7.30
N LEU A 280 -3.47 -19.26 8.57
CA LEU A 280 -2.31 -19.32 9.46
C LEU A 280 -1.23 -20.33 9.04
N ASP A 281 -1.64 -21.41 8.39
CA ASP A 281 -0.81 -22.49 7.86
C ASP A 281 -0.22 -22.17 6.46
N SER A 282 -0.40 -20.95 5.97
CA SER A 282 0.19 -20.49 4.72
C SER A 282 1.49 -19.73 4.99
N ILE A 283 2.58 -20.14 4.34
CA ILE A 283 3.85 -19.39 4.34
C ILE A 283 3.68 -17.98 3.76
N ASP A 284 2.63 -17.76 2.98
CA ASP A 284 2.33 -16.50 2.30
C ASP A 284 1.67 -15.46 3.23
N ASN A 285 1.63 -15.65 4.55
CA ASN A 285 1.30 -14.54 5.46
C ASN A 285 2.37 -13.45 5.41
N LEU A 286 3.60 -13.83 5.08
CA LEU A 286 4.68 -12.92 4.74
C LEU A 286 5.27 -13.37 3.41
N GLU A 287 5.27 -12.51 2.40
CA GLU A 287 5.81 -12.84 1.08
C GLU A 287 6.96 -11.90 0.74
N VAL A 288 7.96 -12.40 0.01
CA VAL A 288 9.00 -11.58 -0.61
C VAL A 288 8.96 -11.77 -2.13
N GLY A 289 9.08 -10.67 -2.86
CA GLY A 289 9.10 -10.70 -4.32
C GLY A 289 9.82 -9.49 -4.91
N PRO A 290 10.29 -9.57 -6.16
CA PRO A 290 10.75 -8.38 -6.86
C PRO A 290 9.57 -7.41 -7.00
N PHE A 291 9.82 -6.11 -6.83
CA PHE A 291 8.84 -5.08 -7.17
C PHE A 291 8.57 -5.17 -8.67
N ASN A 292 7.46 -5.78 -9.06
CA ASN A 292 6.88 -5.76 -10.39
C ASN A 292 5.50 -6.45 -10.30
N PRO A 293 4.40 -5.70 -10.16
CA PRO A 293 3.09 -6.33 -9.97
C PRO A 293 2.59 -7.11 -11.20
N LEU A 294 3.19 -6.94 -12.38
CA LEU A 294 2.79 -7.66 -13.60
C LEU A 294 3.61 -8.93 -13.85
N ALA A 295 4.80 -9.04 -13.27
CA ALA A 295 5.69 -10.16 -13.51
C ALA A 295 5.28 -11.39 -12.69
N PRO A 296 5.44 -12.61 -13.22
CA PRO A 296 5.29 -13.83 -12.43
C PRO A 296 6.15 -13.78 -11.16
N GLY A 297 5.53 -14.03 -10.01
CA GLY A 297 6.21 -13.99 -8.71
C GLY A 297 6.51 -12.58 -8.18
N GLY A 298 6.17 -11.51 -8.91
CA GLY A 298 6.41 -10.14 -8.47
C GLY A 298 5.45 -9.63 -7.40
N SER A 299 5.77 -8.44 -6.90
CA SER A 299 5.09 -7.72 -5.82
C SER A 299 4.79 -6.27 -6.24
N PRO A 300 3.79 -5.59 -5.65
CA PRO A 300 2.88 -6.09 -4.62
C PRO A 300 1.99 -7.25 -5.09
N LYS A 301 1.81 -8.28 -4.26
CA LYS A 301 1.13 -9.54 -4.63
C LYS A 301 -0.35 -9.32 -4.89
N TRP A 302 -0.82 -9.82 -6.03
CA TRP A 302 -2.23 -9.75 -6.38
C TRP A 302 -3.05 -10.83 -5.68
N THR A 303 -4.28 -10.48 -5.32
CA THR A 303 -5.30 -11.46 -4.97
C THR A 303 -6.27 -11.64 -6.14
N ARG A 304 -7.36 -12.39 -5.91
CA ARG A 304 -8.43 -12.52 -6.89
C ARG A 304 -9.15 -11.18 -7.13
N ILE A 305 -9.20 -10.32 -6.12
CA ILE A 305 -9.99 -9.08 -6.14
C ILE A 305 -9.15 -7.81 -6.06
N GLU A 306 -7.93 -7.89 -5.50
CA GLU A 306 -7.02 -6.74 -5.39
C GLU A 306 -5.93 -6.88 -6.44
N LYS A 307 -5.91 -5.92 -7.36
CA LYS A 307 -4.95 -5.84 -8.46
C LYS A 307 -4.17 -4.53 -8.38
N TYR A 308 -3.08 -4.54 -7.64
CA TYR A 308 -2.25 -3.36 -7.41
C TYR A 308 -1.45 -2.99 -8.67
N ARG A 309 -2.00 -2.12 -9.52
CA ARG A 309 -1.41 -1.78 -10.83
C ARG A 309 -0.86 -0.37 -10.96
N SER A 310 -1.18 0.54 -10.04
CA SER A 310 -0.51 1.84 -9.97
C SER A 310 -0.55 2.42 -8.56
N GLY A 311 0.32 3.39 -8.30
CA GLY A 311 0.43 4.05 -7.01
C GLY A 311 1.65 4.95 -6.93
N VAL A 312 2.13 5.20 -5.71
CA VAL A 312 3.37 5.94 -5.49
C VAL A 312 4.29 5.19 -4.54
N VAL A 313 5.59 5.46 -4.62
CA VAL A 313 6.60 4.96 -3.69
C VAL A 313 7.41 6.13 -3.15
N ALA A 314 7.61 6.17 -1.83
CA ALA A 314 8.56 7.07 -1.20
C ALA A 314 9.93 6.37 -1.14
N ILE A 315 10.96 7.00 -1.69
CA ILE A 315 12.34 6.51 -1.70
C ILE A 315 13.14 7.27 -0.66
N ALA A 316 13.86 6.53 0.20
CA ALA A 316 14.76 7.14 1.17
C ALA A 316 15.91 7.91 0.49
N PRO A 317 16.29 9.09 1.02
CA PRO A 317 17.34 9.94 0.46
C PRO A 317 18.77 9.44 0.67
#